data_AF-A0A1R1LE42-F1
#
_entry.id   AF-A0A1R1LE42-F1
#
_cell.length_a   1.000
_cell.length_b   1.000
_cell.length_c   1.000
_cell.angle_alpha   90.00
_cell.angle_beta   90.00
_cell.angle_gamma   90.00
#
_symmetry.space_group_name_H-M   'P 1'
#
loop_
_entity.id
_entity.type
_entity.pdbx_description
1 polymer ?
#
loop_
_entity_poly.entity_id
_entity_poly.type
_entity_poly.pdbx_seq_one_letter_code
_entity_poly.pdbx_strand_id
1 'polypeptide(L)'
;MKLFDFHYNGMLFELIGSSWSGLEQLLIDGKEVSRKRNFRFSGSHSFSIPDLGTLNLNFTIDKLCKNVCYQLQCDNVVLVEETKNLRATKQTKSLAVESGTEGNDEPSPNPARGRKSNSGHFVSWLGLGFKLFKSAKVLKVALAGAAFSGWSIIFSWEFALVLISVIVFHEYGHLRAMKKFNIPTKGMYLIPFFGGVAVGDKPKTQWQDVYISMMGPVYGLAMSIVFYLIYLFSGNHFAGLVASISALVNVINLLPVYPLDGGRVLKALVFSGRKYWGLVLLLATSAALFAVSAKYGLVLLSFFIVIGVIDLIASWRDFSREGKTPLNPYGIAFSLVWYLLTIAVFLVVIYSIAASGLPGSELATMFLES
;
A
#
# COMPACT_ATOMS: atom_id res chain seq x y z
N MET A 1 17.17 -16.34 6.20
CA MET A 1 17.83 -16.40 4.88
C MET A 1 19.19 -15.74 5.01
N LYS A 2 20.27 -16.38 4.57
CA LYS A 2 21.61 -15.77 4.61
C LYS A 2 21.65 -14.59 3.63
N LEU A 3 21.98 -13.38 4.13
CA LEU A 3 22.09 -12.18 3.32
C LEU A 3 23.47 -12.13 2.66
N PHE A 4 24.54 -12.19 3.45
CA PHE A 4 25.91 -12.30 2.99
C PHE A 4 26.84 -12.83 4.10
N ASP A 5 28.06 -13.18 3.71
CA ASP A 5 29.13 -13.60 4.61
C ASP A 5 30.50 -13.07 4.17
N PHE A 6 31.41 -12.98 5.12
CA PHE A 6 32.80 -12.64 4.89
C PHE A 6 33.71 -13.20 5.98
N HIS A 7 34.99 -13.32 5.68
CA HIS A 7 36.00 -13.74 6.66
C HIS A 7 36.84 -12.53 7.08
N TYR A 8 37.10 -12.40 8.38
CA TYR A 8 38.03 -11.40 8.89
C TYR A 8 38.77 -11.97 10.09
N ASN A 9 40.12 -11.85 10.07
CA ASN A 9 41.01 -12.32 11.13
C ASN A 9 40.77 -13.79 11.57
N GLY A 10 40.50 -14.67 10.60
CA GLY A 10 40.23 -16.09 10.85
C GLY A 10 38.80 -16.44 11.29
N MET A 11 37.94 -15.46 11.58
CA MET A 11 36.54 -15.66 11.96
C MET A 11 35.61 -15.52 10.75
N LEU A 12 34.54 -16.32 10.71
CA LEU A 12 33.46 -16.23 9.72
C LEU A 12 32.32 -15.35 10.25
N PHE A 13 32.03 -14.27 9.54
CA PHE A 13 30.88 -13.40 9.80
C PHE A 13 29.74 -13.77 8.87
N GLU A 14 28.55 -14.01 9.42
CA GLU A 14 27.34 -14.30 8.66
C GLU A 14 26.21 -13.37 9.07
N LEU A 15 25.67 -12.62 8.12
CA LEU A 15 24.45 -11.86 8.32
C LEU A 15 23.26 -12.66 7.82
N ILE A 16 22.36 -13.04 8.71
CA ILE A 16 21.13 -13.76 8.40
C ILE A 16 19.96 -12.80 8.60
N GLY A 17 19.15 -12.66 7.55
CA GLY A 17 17.97 -11.83 7.54
C GLY A 17 16.69 -12.64 7.30
N SER A 18 15.58 -12.20 7.87
CA SER A 18 14.25 -12.66 7.51
C SER A 18 13.47 -11.52 6.87
N SER A 19 13.16 -11.65 5.58
CA SER A 19 12.37 -10.66 4.84
C SER A 19 10.96 -10.47 5.40
N TRP A 20 10.44 -11.46 6.12
CA TRP A 20 9.13 -11.40 6.78
C TRP A 20 9.20 -10.62 8.08
N SER A 21 10.11 -11.01 8.99
CA SER A 21 10.14 -10.44 10.35
C SER A 21 11.05 -9.23 10.50
N GLY A 22 11.75 -8.84 9.43
CA GLY A 22 12.81 -7.83 9.43
C GLY A 22 13.95 -8.18 10.37
N LEU A 23 14.06 -9.44 10.79
CA LEU A 23 15.00 -9.85 11.83
C LEU A 23 16.35 -10.09 11.17
N GLU A 24 17.34 -9.31 11.59
CA GLU A 24 18.74 -9.41 11.18
C GLU A 24 19.56 -9.91 12.37
N GLN A 25 20.22 -11.04 12.15
CA GLN A 25 21.15 -11.67 13.08
C GLN A 25 22.53 -11.64 12.46
N LEU A 26 23.48 -11.08 13.18
CA LEU A 26 24.89 -11.23 12.89
C LEU A 26 25.44 -12.38 13.73
N LEU A 27 26.01 -13.38 13.06
CA LEU A 27 26.69 -14.50 13.67
C LEU A 27 28.18 -14.42 13.38
N ILE A 28 28.99 -14.79 14.37
CA ILE A 28 30.43 -15.00 14.23
C ILE A 28 30.71 -16.46 14.57
N ASP A 29 31.29 -17.21 13.64
CA ASP A 29 31.56 -18.65 13.75
C ASP A 29 30.33 -19.44 14.24
N GLY A 30 29.14 -19.05 13.77
CA GLY A 30 27.85 -19.67 14.12
C GLY A 30 27.25 -19.21 15.46
N LYS A 31 27.90 -18.33 16.22
CA LYS A 31 27.36 -17.76 17.47
C LYS A 31 26.77 -16.38 17.21
N GLU A 32 25.52 -16.16 17.64
CA GLU A 32 24.85 -14.86 17.53
C GLU A 32 25.56 -13.80 18.40
N VAL A 33 25.98 -12.70 17.79
CA VAL A 33 26.64 -11.56 18.47
C VAL A 33 25.81 -10.29 18.45
N SER A 34 24.88 -10.18 17.49
CA SER A 34 24.00 -9.02 17.38
C SER A 34 22.70 -9.44 16.75
N ARG A 35 21.59 -8.96 17.31
CA ARG A 35 20.25 -9.16 16.79
C ARG A 35 19.55 -7.81 16.76
N LYS A 36 19.14 -7.38 15.58
CA LYS A 36 18.38 -6.16 15.38
C LYS A 36 17.25 -6.40 14.40
N ARG A 37 16.28 -5.49 14.38
CA ARG A 37 15.25 -5.48 13.34
C ARG A 37 15.53 -4.34 12.37
N ASN A 38 15.58 -4.68 11.09
CA ASN A 38 15.84 -3.75 10.02
C ASN A 38 15.08 -4.20 8.77
N PHE A 39 14.28 -3.28 8.23
CA PHE A 39 13.54 -3.48 6.98
C PHE A 39 14.13 -2.65 5.84
N ARG A 40 15.18 -1.88 6.12
CA ARG A 40 15.90 -1.07 5.13
C ARG A 40 16.97 -1.92 4.47
N PHE A 41 17.38 -1.52 3.27
CA PHE A 41 18.49 -2.16 2.56
C PHE A 41 19.86 -1.69 3.06
N SER A 42 19.91 -0.91 4.14
CA SER A 42 21.13 -0.52 4.81
C SER A 42 20.96 -0.65 6.32
N GLY A 43 22.04 -0.95 7.03
CA GLY A 43 21.99 -1.22 8.47
C GLY A 43 23.34 -1.15 9.14
N SER A 44 23.32 -1.10 10.48
CA SER A 44 24.52 -1.13 11.31
C SER A 44 24.39 -2.07 12.52
N HIS A 45 25.36 -2.95 12.67
CA HIS A 45 25.51 -3.84 13.81
C HIS A 45 26.73 -3.43 14.64
N SER A 46 26.48 -3.01 15.87
CA SER A 46 27.51 -2.73 16.87
C SER A 46 27.60 -3.92 17.82
N PHE A 47 28.79 -4.45 18.04
CA PHE A 47 29.05 -5.61 18.90
C PHE A 47 30.49 -5.56 19.44
N SER A 48 30.76 -6.26 20.53
CA SER A 48 32.10 -6.31 21.12
C SER A 48 32.64 -7.74 21.11
N ILE A 49 33.90 -7.89 20.71
CA ILE A 49 34.64 -9.15 20.75
C ILE A 49 35.74 -9.02 21.82
N PRO A 50 35.91 -9.99 22.74
CA PRO A 50 36.88 -9.92 23.83
C PRO A 50 38.31 -9.53 23.42
N ASP A 51 38.77 -9.95 22.24
CA ASP A 51 40.15 -9.74 21.77
C ASP A 51 40.30 -8.54 20.80
N LEU A 52 39.20 -7.96 20.30
CA LEU A 52 39.21 -6.96 19.21
C LEU A 52 38.49 -5.64 19.57
N GLY A 53 37.87 -5.55 20.74
CA GLY A 53 37.18 -4.33 21.17
C GLY A 53 35.78 -4.17 20.57
N THR A 54 35.32 -2.93 20.38
CA THR A 54 33.97 -2.63 19.88
C THR A 54 34.01 -2.43 18.36
N LEU A 55 33.28 -3.28 17.65
CA LEU A 55 33.20 -3.31 16.20
C LEU A 55 31.83 -2.84 15.72
N ASN A 56 31.83 -2.13 14.58
CA ASN A 56 30.65 -1.68 13.87
C ASN A 56 30.68 -2.21 12.45
N LEU A 57 29.71 -3.07 12.10
CA LEU A 57 29.47 -3.52 10.74
C LEU A 57 28.37 -2.68 10.11
N ASN A 58 28.71 -1.84 9.14
CA ASN A 58 27.77 -1.10 8.31
C ASN A 58 27.61 -1.82 6.98
N PHE A 59 26.40 -1.88 6.44
CA PHE A 59 26.19 -2.46 5.12
C PHE A 59 25.10 -1.73 4.35
N THR A 60 25.17 -1.82 3.02
CA THR A 60 24.18 -1.33 2.06
C THR A 60 24.01 -2.36 0.95
N ILE A 61 22.77 -2.76 0.69
CA ILE A 61 22.37 -3.75 -0.30
C ILE A 61 21.75 -3.02 -1.49
N ASP A 62 22.42 -3.06 -2.63
CA ASP A 62 21.84 -2.60 -3.89
C ASP A 62 21.12 -3.77 -4.58
N LYS A 63 19.79 -3.72 -4.57
CA LYS A 63 18.93 -4.73 -5.20
C LYS A 63 18.98 -4.70 -6.73
N LEU A 64 19.26 -3.55 -7.34
CA LEU A 64 19.32 -3.39 -8.79
C LEU A 64 20.59 -4.06 -9.32
N CYS A 65 21.72 -3.77 -8.66
CA CYS A 65 23.02 -4.32 -9.03
C CYS A 65 23.31 -5.70 -8.42
N LYS A 66 22.46 -6.16 -7.49
CA LYS A 66 22.64 -7.39 -6.69
C LYS A 66 23.99 -7.42 -5.96
N ASN A 67 24.41 -6.26 -5.46
CA ASN A 67 25.67 -6.11 -4.74
C ASN A 67 25.38 -5.74 -3.29
N VAL A 68 26.26 -6.16 -2.39
CA VAL A 68 26.31 -5.69 -1.01
C VAL A 68 27.63 -4.98 -0.80
N CYS A 69 27.56 -3.71 -0.42
CA CYS A 69 28.70 -2.97 0.10
C CYS A 69 28.67 -3.09 1.62
N TYR A 70 29.75 -3.55 2.24
CA TYR A 70 29.85 -3.60 3.69
C TYR A 70 31.19 -3.04 4.17
N GLN A 71 31.15 -2.50 5.37
CA GLN A 71 32.25 -1.82 6.01
C GLN A 71 32.32 -2.25 7.48
N LEU A 72 33.44 -2.83 7.89
CA LEU A 72 33.71 -3.17 9.28
C LEU A 72 34.64 -2.10 9.86
N GLN A 73 34.25 -1.49 10.98
CA GLN A 73 35.00 -0.42 11.63
C GLN A 73 35.25 -0.76 13.10
N CYS A 74 36.39 -0.35 13.63
CA CYS A 74 36.70 -0.34 15.08
C CYS A 74 37.11 1.09 15.45
N ASP A 75 36.45 1.70 16.45
CA ASP A 75 36.78 3.05 16.92
C ASP A 75 36.96 4.10 15.80
N ASN A 76 36.04 4.11 14.83
CA ASN A 76 36.05 4.94 13.60
C ASN A 76 37.18 4.69 12.59
N VAL A 77 37.99 3.65 12.80
CA VAL A 77 38.96 3.17 11.80
C VAL A 77 38.32 2.08 10.95
N VAL A 78 38.38 2.24 9.63
CA VAL A 78 37.86 1.27 8.66
C VAL A 78 38.84 0.10 8.57
N LEU A 79 38.39 -1.08 8.99
CA LEU A 79 39.18 -2.31 8.96
C LEU A 79 38.98 -3.10 7.67
N VAL A 80 37.75 -3.11 7.15
CA VAL A 80 37.37 -3.78 5.91
C VAL A 80 36.34 -2.92 5.19
N GLU A 81 36.49 -2.76 3.88
CA GLU A 81 35.49 -2.16 3.00
C GLU A 81 35.48 -2.94 1.69
N GLU A 82 34.38 -3.64 1.43
CA GLU A 82 34.27 -4.51 0.25
C GLU A 82 32.88 -4.45 -0.37
N THR A 83 32.83 -4.71 -1.68
CA THR A 83 31.60 -4.85 -2.45
C THR A 83 31.52 -6.28 -3.00
N LYS A 84 30.51 -7.05 -2.58
CA LYS A 84 30.31 -8.46 -2.95
C LYS A 84 29.06 -8.63 -3.80
N ASN A 85 29.16 -9.38 -4.89
CA ASN A 85 28.00 -9.73 -5.72
C ASN A 85 27.24 -10.93 -5.15
N LEU A 86 25.94 -10.82 -5.01
CA LEU A 86 25.05 -11.81 -4.39
C LEU A 86 24.86 -13.10 -5.23
N ARG A 87 25.42 -13.21 -6.44
CA ARG A 87 25.23 -14.37 -7.35
C ARG A 87 26.37 -15.40 -7.40
N ALA A 88 27.51 -15.18 -6.77
CA ALA A 88 28.65 -16.09 -6.87
C ALA A 88 28.57 -17.28 -5.89
N THR A 89 27.48 -18.04 -5.91
CA THR A 89 27.45 -19.39 -5.29
C THR A 89 26.44 -20.28 -6.04
N LYS A 90 26.77 -20.67 -7.27
CA LYS A 90 26.19 -21.87 -7.89
C LYS A 90 27.12 -22.45 -8.95
N GLN A 91 27.75 -23.56 -8.56
CA GLN A 91 28.32 -24.66 -9.34
C GLN A 91 28.54 -24.45 -10.85
N THR A 92 29.82 -24.48 -11.21
CA THR A 92 30.35 -24.79 -12.54
C THR A 92 29.87 -26.17 -12.99
N LYS A 93 29.18 -26.24 -14.14
CA LYS A 93 29.15 -27.46 -14.96
C LYS A 93 29.40 -27.07 -16.40
N SER A 94 30.58 -27.50 -16.86
CA SER A 94 31.09 -27.48 -18.22
C SER A 94 30.08 -28.03 -19.23
N LEU A 95 30.02 -27.41 -20.41
CA LEU A 95 29.74 -28.10 -21.68
C LEU A 95 30.54 -27.44 -22.81
N ALA A 96 31.41 -28.27 -23.36
CA ALA A 96 32.22 -28.18 -24.56
C ALA A 96 31.37 -27.88 -25.83
N VAL A 97 31.84 -26.97 -26.69
CA VAL A 97 32.50 -27.20 -27.99
C VAL A 97 31.52 -27.03 -29.16
N GLU A 98 31.81 -26.06 -30.03
CA GLU A 98 31.42 -26.10 -31.43
C GLU A 98 32.54 -25.50 -32.29
N SER A 99 32.91 -26.25 -33.32
CA SER A 99 34.03 -26.04 -34.23
C SER A 99 33.53 -25.81 -35.66
N GLY A 100 34.17 -24.89 -36.39
CA GLY A 100 34.25 -24.85 -37.86
C GLY A 100 33.64 -23.58 -38.49
N THR A 101 34.41 -22.61 -39.02
CA THR A 101 34.95 -22.49 -40.41
C THR A 101 33.90 -22.70 -41.50
N GLU A 102 33.81 -21.99 -42.63
CA GLU A 102 34.43 -20.80 -43.26
C GLU A 102 33.61 -20.60 -44.57
N GLY A 103 33.74 -19.45 -45.25
CA GLY A 103 33.63 -19.42 -46.72
C GLY A 103 32.58 -18.50 -47.33
N ASN A 104 33.09 -17.51 -48.05
CA ASN A 104 32.40 -16.53 -48.90
C ASN A 104 31.77 -17.17 -50.15
N ASP A 105 30.78 -16.49 -50.76
CA ASP A 105 30.87 -15.93 -52.12
C ASP A 105 29.52 -15.40 -52.64
N GLU A 106 29.55 -14.18 -53.17
CA GLU A 106 28.52 -13.54 -54.02
C GLU A 106 28.67 -14.05 -55.48
N PRO A 107 27.62 -14.05 -56.34
CA PRO A 107 27.14 -12.80 -56.98
C PRO A 107 25.65 -12.73 -57.42
N SER A 108 25.22 -11.51 -57.78
CA SER A 108 23.95 -11.07 -58.43
C SER A 108 23.85 -11.54 -59.92
N PRO A 109 22.75 -11.35 -60.73
CA PRO A 109 21.53 -10.52 -60.53
C PRO A 109 20.13 -11.05 -61.03
N ASN A 110 19.04 -10.50 -60.43
CA ASN A 110 17.63 -10.20 -60.87
C ASN A 110 16.81 -11.09 -61.86
N PRO A 111 15.44 -11.02 -61.97
CA PRO A 111 14.46 -10.15 -61.29
C PRO A 111 13.12 -10.78 -60.80
N ALA A 112 12.37 -9.98 -60.05
CA ALA A 112 10.89 -9.97 -59.90
C ALA A 112 10.16 -11.15 -59.24
N ARG A 113 9.65 -10.94 -58.02
CA ARG A 113 8.28 -11.39 -57.62
C ARG A 113 7.79 -10.66 -56.37
N GLY A 114 6.54 -10.21 -56.43
CA GLY A 114 5.90 -9.32 -55.48
C GLY A 114 5.91 -9.80 -54.03
N ARG A 115 6.35 -8.93 -53.13
CA ARG A 115 6.29 -9.14 -51.69
C ARG A 115 4.94 -8.61 -51.19
N LYS A 116 3.98 -9.52 -50.94
CA LYS A 116 2.82 -9.19 -50.11
C LYS A 116 3.33 -8.89 -48.70
N SER A 117 3.15 -7.65 -48.27
CA SER A 117 3.47 -7.18 -46.92
C SER A 117 2.70 -8.00 -45.89
N ASN A 118 3.43 -8.69 -45.01
CA ASN A 118 2.88 -9.50 -43.92
C ASN A 118 2.51 -8.60 -42.72
N SER A 119 1.76 -7.51 -42.98
CA SER A 119 1.30 -6.57 -41.95
C SER A 119 -0.08 -6.93 -41.35
N GLY A 120 -0.55 -8.16 -41.57
CA GLY A 120 -1.86 -8.62 -41.10
C GLY A 120 -1.86 -9.14 -39.65
N HIS A 121 -0.73 -9.65 -39.15
CA HIS A 121 -0.70 -10.27 -37.82
C HIS A 121 -0.65 -9.22 -36.69
N PHE A 122 0.19 -8.19 -36.77
CA PHE A 122 0.32 -7.20 -35.68
C PHE A 122 -0.97 -6.38 -35.46
N VAL A 123 -1.65 -5.98 -36.54
CA VAL A 123 -2.93 -5.26 -36.48
C VAL A 123 -4.07 -6.17 -35.97
N SER A 124 -4.02 -7.47 -36.28
CA SER A 124 -4.98 -8.45 -35.77
C SER A 124 -4.80 -8.73 -34.26
N TRP A 125 -3.55 -8.80 -33.77
CA TRP A 125 -3.25 -8.94 -32.33
C TRP A 125 -3.60 -7.67 -31.54
N LEU A 126 -3.35 -6.47 -32.09
CA LEU A 126 -3.80 -5.21 -31.49
C LEU A 126 -5.34 -5.10 -31.46
N GLY A 127 -6.02 -5.53 -32.52
CA GLY A 127 -7.49 -5.56 -32.59
C GLY A 127 -8.13 -6.56 -31.62
N LEU A 128 -7.50 -7.72 -31.40
CA LEU A 128 -7.90 -8.70 -30.39
C LEU A 128 -7.64 -8.20 -28.96
N GLY A 129 -6.49 -7.56 -28.72
CA GLY A 129 -6.19 -6.88 -27.47
C GLY A 129 -7.21 -5.80 -27.12
N PHE A 130 -7.57 -4.94 -28.08
CA PHE A 130 -8.56 -3.89 -27.88
C PHE A 130 -9.99 -4.42 -27.68
N LYS A 131 -10.35 -5.56 -28.30
CA LYS A 131 -11.62 -6.24 -28.05
C LYS A 131 -11.69 -6.89 -26.66
N LEU A 132 -10.58 -7.39 -26.12
CA LEU A 132 -10.52 -7.93 -24.76
C LEU A 132 -10.70 -6.85 -23.69
N PHE A 133 -10.14 -5.65 -23.90
CA PHE A 133 -10.29 -4.51 -22.97
C PHE A 133 -11.72 -3.90 -22.91
N LYS A 134 -12.61 -4.24 -23.85
CA LYS A 134 -14.03 -3.82 -23.80
C LYS A 134 -14.86 -4.57 -22.75
N SER A 135 -14.36 -5.66 -22.18
CA SER A 135 -15.07 -6.37 -21.12
C SER A 135 -14.87 -5.69 -19.77
N ALA A 136 -15.94 -5.23 -19.15
CA ALA A 136 -15.90 -4.64 -17.81
C ALA A 136 -15.26 -5.57 -16.75
N LYS A 137 -15.28 -6.90 -16.98
CA LYS A 137 -14.60 -7.89 -16.13
C LYS A 137 -13.08 -7.84 -16.33
N VAL A 138 -12.61 -7.75 -17.58
CA VAL A 138 -11.17 -7.65 -17.90
C VAL A 138 -10.59 -6.36 -17.35
N LEU A 139 -11.30 -5.24 -17.47
CA LEU A 139 -10.87 -3.96 -16.90
C LEU A 139 -10.73 -4.03 -15.37
N LYS A 140 -11.70 -4.63 -14.66
CA LYS A 140 -11.63 -4.79 -13.20
C LYS A 140 -10.42 -5.61 -12.77
N VAL A 141 -10.16 -6.73 -13.45
CA VAL A 141 -9.00 -7.60 -13.16
C VAL A 141 -7.68 -6.88 -13.48
N ALA A 142 -7.60 -6.16 -14.60
CA ALA A 142 -6.42 -5.40 -14.98
C ALA A 142 -6.09 -4.29 -13.96
N LEU A 143 -7.10 -3.54 -13.51
CA LEU A 143 -6.94 -2.51 -12.48
C LEU A 143 -6.51 -3.09 -11.13
N ALA A 144 -7.12 -4.20 -10.70
CA ALA A 144 -6.71 -4.90 -9.49
C ALA A 144 -5.27 -5.44 -9.57
N GLY A 145 -4.88 -6.01 -10.71
CA GLY A 145 -3.51 -6.48 -10.96
C GLY A 145 -2.49 -5.33 -10.99
N ALA A 146 -2.85 -4.19 -11.57
CA ALA A 146 -2.01 -3.00 -11.55
C ALA A 146 -1.84 -2.42 -10.14
N ALA A 147 -2.92 -2.37 -9.34
CA ALA A 147 -2.87 -1.96 -7.95
C ALA A 147 -1.97 -2.88 -7.12
N PHE A 148 -2.13 -4.21 -7.31
CA PHE A 148 -1.30 -5.20 -6.64
C PHE A 148 0.18 -5.03 -6.99
N SER A 149 0.52 -4.96 -8.27
CA SER A 149 1.90 -4.78 -8.73
C SER A 149 2.52 -3.48 -8.21
N GLY A 150 1.77 -2.37 -8.27
CA GLY A 150 2.25 -1.06 -7.79
C GLY A 150 2.60 -1.07 -6.31
N TRP A 151 1.69 -1.55 -5.45
CA TRP A 151 1.95 -1.63 -4.01
C TRP A 151 3.01 -2.68 -3.65
N SER A 152 3.11 -3.76 -4.43
CA SER A 152 4.14 -4.79 -4.23
C SER A 152 5.55 -4.28 -4.46
N ILE A 153 5.73 -3.38 -5.44
CA ILE A 153 7.02 -2.77 -5.78
C ILE A 153 7.43 -1.74 -4.71
N ILE A 154 6.48 -0.93 -4.22
CA ILE A 154 6.77 0.14 -3.24
C ILE A 154 6.99 -0.43 -1.84
N PHE A 155 6.20 -1.42 -1.43
CA PHE A 155 6.24 -2.00 -0.09
C PHE A 155 6.62 -3.48 -0.13
N SER A 156 5.63 -4.36 -0.21
CA SER A 156 5.80 -5.81 -0.35
C SER A 156 4.53 -6.41 -0.94
N TRP A 157 4.63 -7.63 -1.50
CA TRP A 157 3.48 -8.31 -2.07
C TRP A 157 2.45 -8.72 -1.01
N GLU A 158 2.89 -9.03 0.22
CA GLU A 158 2.01 -9.30 1.36
C GLU A 158 1.24 -8.05 1.77
N PHE A 159 1.92 -6.90 1.88
CA PHE A 159 1.27 -5.62 2.16
C PHE A 159 0.22 -5.30 1.09
N ALA A 160 0.56 -5.49 -0.19
CA ALA A 160 -0.35 -5.29 -1.30
C ALA A 160 -1.58 -6.20 -1.22
N LEU A 161 -1.41 -7.49 -0.88
CA LEU A 161 -2.53 -8.42 -0.68
C LEU A 161 -3.43 -7.97 0.47
N VAL A 162 -2.86 -7.60 1.62
CA VAL A 162 -3.63 -7.16 2.79
C VAL A 162 -4.37 -5.87 2.48
N LEU A 163 -3.69 -4.86 1.91
CA LEU A 163 -4.29 -3.58 1.55
C LEU A 163 -5.45 -3.76 0.57
N ILE A 164 -5.27 -4.57 -0.49
CA ILE A 164 -6.34 -4.88 -1.44
C ILE A 164 -7.50 -5.59 -0.74
N SER A 165 -7.23 -6.56 0.13
CA SER A 165 -8.27 -7.30 0.86
C SER A 165 -9.08 -6.38 1.78
N VAL A 166 -8.41 -5.47 2.48
CA VAL A 166 -9.03 -4.44 3.33
C VAL A 166 -9.93 -3.52 2.51
N ILE A 167 -9.41 -2.98 1.39
CA ILE A 167 -10.18 -2.09 0.52
C ILE A 167 -11.39 -2.85 -0.04
N VAL A 168 -11.22 -4.09 -0.50
CA VAL A 168 -12.34 -4.89 -1.01
C VAL A 168 -13.41 -5.11 0.04
N PHE A 169 -13.01 -5.41 1.28
CA PHE A 169 -13.96 -5.64 2.37
C PHE A 169 -14.70 -4.37 2.77
N HIS A 170 -14.01 -3.23 2.76
CA HIS A 170 -14.59 -1.90 2.94
C HIS A 170 -15.63 -1.59 1.83
N GLU A 171 -15.25 -1.72 0.56
CA GLU A 171 -16.16 -1.47 -0.58
C GLU A 171 -17.36 -2.41 -0.57
N TYR A 172 -17.17 -3.65 -0.11
CA TYR A 172 -18.26 -4.60 0.06
C TYR A 172 -19.31 -4.10 1.05
N GLY A 173 -18.91 -3.39 2.10
CA GLY A 173 -19.81 -2.71 3.04
C GLY A 173 -20.74 -1.72 2.33
N HIS A 174 -20.20 -0.88 1.46
CA HIS A 174 -21.00 0.05 0.64
C HIS A 174 -21.95 -0.68 -0.31
N LEU A 175 -21.47 -1.71 -1.01
CA LEU A 175 -22.30 -2.51 -1.93
C LEU A 175 -23.49 -3.16 -1.20
N ARG A 176 -23.24 -3.68 0.01
CA ARG A 176 -24.27 -4.31 0.83
C ARG A 176 -25.29 -3.29 1.34
N ALA A 177 -24.85 -2.08 1.66
CA ALA A 177 -25.73 -0.96 2.01
C ALA A 177 -26.59 -0.50 0.82
N MET A 178 -26.00 -0.35 -0.37
CA MET A 178 -26.74 -0.02 -1.59
C MET A 178 -27.78 -1.08 -1.93
N LYS A 179 -27.43 -2.37 -1.80
CA LYS A 179 -28.37 -3.48 -1.99
C LYS A 179 -29.54 -3.42 -1.00
N LYS A 180 -29.29 -3.07 0.27
CA LYS A 180 -30.35 -2.90 1.28
C LYS A 180 -31.38 -1.82 0.88
N PHE A 181 -30.94 -0.79 0.17
CA PHE A 181 -31.81 0.27 -0.34
C PHE A 181 -32.34 0.02 -1.77
N ASN A 182 -32.12 -1.17 -2.33
CA ASN A 182 -32.47 -1.50 -3.71
C ASN A 182 -31.88 -0.52 -4.75
N ILE A 183 -30.68 0.00 -4.47
CA ILE A 183 -29.94 0.86 -5.40
C ILE A 183 -29.17 -0.06 -6.36
N PRO A 184 -29.36 0.05 -7.70
CA PRO A 184 -28.61 -0.73 -8.66
C PRO A 184 -27.10 -0.48 -8.56
N THR A 185 -26.32 -1.57 -8.47
CA THR A 185 -24.86 -1.51 -8.36
C THR A 185 -24.19 -2.06 -9.62
N LYS A 186 -23.19 -1.36 -10.16
CA LYS A 186 -22.34 -1.80 -11.29
C LYS A 186 -21.08 -2.56 -10.81
N GLY A 187 -20.88 -2.62 -9.50
CA GLY A 187 -19.80 -3.33 -8.80
C GLY A 187 -18.75 -2.37 -8.27
N MET A 188 -17.60 -2.92 -7.88
CA MET A 188 -16.46 -2.16 -7.36
C MET A 188 -15.27 -2.20 -8.33
N TYR A 189 -14.46 -1.14 -8.31
CA TYR A 189 -13.23 -1.00 -9.07
C TYR A 189 -12.09 -0.66 -8.11
N LEU A 190 -10.93 -1.31 -8.28
CA LEU A 190 -9.73 -1.01 -7.51
C LEU A 190 -8.79 -0.17 -8.36
N ILE A 191 -8.82 1.14 -8.18
CA ILE A 191 -7.98 2.07 -8.94
C ILE A 191 -6.58 2.07 -8.30
N PRO A 192 -5.51 1.75 -9.06
CA PRO A 192 -4.15 1.81 -8.55
C PRO A 192 -3.85 3.15 -7.89
N PHE A 193 -3.22 3.12 -6.71
CA PHE A 193 -2.85 4.29 -5.89
C PHE A 193 -3.99 5.18 -5.36
N PHE A 194 -5.21 5.06 -5.89
CA PHE A 194 -6.38 5.83 -5.45
C PHE A 194 -7.28 5.06 -4.48
N GLY A 195 -7.35 3.73 -4.57
CA GLY A 195 -8.15 2.90 -3.68
C GLY A 195 -9.37 2.25 -4.38
N GLY A 196 -10.38 1.90 -3.58
CA GLY A 196 -11.62 1.30 -4.05
C GLY A 196 -12.65 2.33 -4.46
N VAL A 197 -13.49 1.99 -5.44
CA VAL A 197 -14.70 2.75 -5.76
C VAL A 197 -15.85 1.79 -6.02
N ALA A 198 -16.83 1.76 -5.12
CA ALA A 198 -18.13 1.16 -5.36
C ALA A 198 -19.00 2.06 -6.26
N VAL A 199 -19.40 1.53 -7.43
CA VAL A 199 -20.19 2.24 -8.42
C VAL A 199 -21.64 1.75 -8.36
N GLY A 200 -22.56 2.69 -8.14
CA GLY A 200 -24.00 2.47 -8.17
C GLY A 200 -24.74 3.74 -8.60
N ASP A 201 -26.05 3.65 -8.68
CA ASP A 201 -26.90 4.82 -8.94
C ASP A 201 -26.94 5.77 -7.72
N LYS A 202 -27.37 7.02 -7.95
CA LYS A 202 -27.41 8.04 -6.89
C LYS A 202 -28.44 7.69 -5.81
N PRO A 203 -28.10 7.80 -4.51
CA PRO A 203 -29.07 7.67 -3.43
C PRO A 203 -30.11 8.80 -3.47
N LYS A 204 -31.32 8.50 -2.99
CA LYS A 204 -32.48 9.40 -3.06
C LYS A 204 -32.63 10.31 -1.84
N THR A 205 -32.03 9.94 -0.72
CA THR A 205 -32.17 10.64 0.57
C THR A 205 -30.81 10.86 1.20
N GLN A 206 -30.66 11.92 2.00
CA GLN A 206 -29.43 12.17 2.73
C GLN A 206 -29.14 11.05 3.77
N TRP A 207 -30.17 10.37 4.27
CA TRP A 207 -30.01 9.23 5.19
C TRP A 207 -29.35 8.03 4.49
N GLN A 208 -29.73 7.78 3.23
CA GLN A 208 -29.09 6.75 2.41
C GLN A 208 -27.62 7.10 2.17
N ASP A 209 -27.28 8.36 1.91
CA ASP A 209 -25.87 8.79 1.79
C ASP A 209 -25.08 8.49 3.07
N VAL A 210 -25.57 8.92 4.24
CA VAL A 210 -24.92 8.65 5.53
C VAL A 210 -24.75 7.15 5.76
N TYR A 211 -25.84 6.38 5.62
CA TYR A 211 -25.82 4.96 5.91
C TYR A 211 -24.87 4.23 4.95
N ILE A 212 -24.90 4.52 3.65
CA ILE A 212 -24.00 3.89 2.67
C ILE A 212 -22.55 4.23 3.01
N SER A 213 -22.22 5.51 3.24
CA SER A 213 -20.85 5.92 3.58
C SER A 213 -20.35 5.37 4.90
N MET A 214 -21.22 5.18 5.90
CA MET A 214 -20.82 4.57 7.18
C MET A 214 -20.60 3.06 7.09
N MET A 215 -21.27 2.36 6.17
CA MET A 215 -21.19 0.90 6.12
C MET A 215 -19.84 0.36 5.62
N GLY A 216 -19.07 1.13 4.85
CA GLY A 216 -17.69 0.78 4.50
C GLY A 216 -16.79 0.74 5.75
N PRO A 217 -16.67 1.86 6.49
CA PRO A 217 -15.98 1.93 7.78
C PRO A 217 -16.49 0.92 8.82
N VAL A 218 -17.79 0.63 8.90
CA VAL A 218 -18.31 -0.38 9.82
C VAL A 218 -17.82 -1.79 9.48
N TYR A 219 -17.76 -2.15 8.19
CA TYR A 219 -17.17 -3.43 7.77
C TYR A 219 -15.68 -3.46 8.07
N GLY A 220 -14.97 -2.38 7.77
CA GLY A 220 -13.58 -2.22 8.15
C GLY A 220 -13.34 -2.34 9.65
N LEU A 221 -14.24 -1.82 10.49
CA LEU A 221 -14.15 -1.89 11.93
C LEU A 221 -14.33 -3.33 12.42
N ALA A 222 -15.31 -4.05 11.87
CA ALA A 222 -15.50 -5.47 12.15
C ALA A 222 -14.25 -6.28 11.79
N MET A 223 -13.65 -6.01 10.63
CA MET A 223 -12.39 -6.65 10.21
C MET A 223 -11.25 -6.33 11.17
N SER A 224 -11.08 -5.06 11.54
CA SER A 224 -10.04 -4.63 12.48
C SER A 224 -10.18 -5.32 13.83
N ILE A 225 -11.38 -5.37 14.40
CA ILE A 225 -11.63 -6.00 15.70
C ILE A 225 -11.38 -7.51 15.63
N VAL A 226 -11.93 -8.20 14.62
CA VAL A 226 -11.77 -9.65 14.48
C VAL A 226 -10.30 -10.04 14.35
N PHE A 227 -9.56 -9.37 13.48
CA PHE A 227 -8.14 -9.68 13.28
C PHE A 227 -7.28 -9.26 14.47
N TYR A 228 -7.66 -8.20 15.19
CA TYR A 228 -6.99 -7.82 16.43
C TYR A 228 -7.19 -8.89 17.52
N LEU A 229 -8.42 -9.39 17.69
CA LEU A 229 -8.69 -10.49 18.62
C LEU A 229 -7.91 -11.75 18.24
N ILE A 230 -7.89 -12.12 16.95
CA ILE A 230 -7.08 -13.26 16.48
C ILE A 230 -5.62 -13.07 16.87
N TYR A 231 -5.07 -11.86 16.69
CA TYR A 231 -3.71 -11.56 17.11
C TYR A 231 -3.52 -11.77 18.63
N LEU A 232 -4.41 -11.24 19.46
CA LEU A 232 -4.29 -11.35 20.92
C LEU A 232 -4.26 -12.82 21.40
N PHE A 233 -5.03 -13.70 20.77
CA PHE A 233 -5.09 -15.12 21.17
C PHE A 233 -4.01 -15.99 20.54
N SER A 234 -3.54 -15.66 19.33
CA SER A 234 -2.61 -16.51 18.58
C SER A 234 -1.17 -16.00 18.54
N GLY A 235 -0.94 -14.72 18.86
CA GLY A 235 0.33 -14.05 18.59
C GLY A 235 0.65 -13.91 17.10
N ASN A 236 -0.30 -14.19 16.19
CA ASN A 236 -0.05 -14.15 14.76
C ASN A 236 0.09 -12.71 14.26
N HIS A 237 1.33 -12.32 13.98
CA HIS A 237 1.71 -11.02 13.48
C HIS A 237 1.03 -10.63 12.15
N PHE A 238 0.68 -11.59 11.29
CA PHE A 238 -0.07 -11.31 10.08
C PHE A 238 -1.48 -10.80 10.40
N ALA A 239 -2.13 -11.36 11.43
CA ALA A 239 -3.43 -10.88 11.88
C ALA A 239 -3.33 -9.46 12.44
N GLY A 240 -2.27 -9.16 13.19
CA GLY A 240 -1.96 -7.80 13.65
C GLY A 240 -1.76 -6.80 12.52
N LEU A 241 -1.06 -7.20 11.45
CA LEU A 241 -0.88 -6.39 10.25
C LEU A 241 -2.22 -6.08 9.56
N VAL A 242 -3.07 -7.09 9.39
CA VAL A 242 -4.42 -6.92 8.81
C VAL A 242 -5.26 -5.97 9.65
N ALA A 243 -5.25 -6.13 10.98
CA ALA A 243 -5.99 -5.27 11.89
C ALA A 243 -5.51 -3.80 11.79
N SER A 244 -4.19 -3.59 11.77
CA SER A 244 -3.54 -2.28 11.69
C SER A 244 -3.87 -1.56 10.38
N ILE A 245 -3.66 -2.24 9.24
CA ILE A 245 -3.93 -1.67 7.92
C ILE A 245 -5.43 -1.39 7.77
N SER A 246 -6.29 -2.32 8.20
CA SER A 246 -7.74 -2.11 8.20
C SER A 246 -8.12 -0.87 9.01
N ALA A 247 -7.60 -0.74 10.23
CA ALA A 247 -7.95 0.40 11.07
C ALA A 247 -7.48 1.73 10.45
N LEU A 248 -6.25 1.78 9.95
CA LEU A 248 -5.67 2.96 9.32
C LEU A 248 -6.45 3.40 8.07
N VAL A 249 -6.71 2.48 7.13
CA VAL A 249 -7.46 2.78 5.90
C VAL A 249 -8.85 3.32 6.21
N ASN A 250 -9.53 2.75 7.21
CA ASN A 250 -10.88 3.17 7.56
C ASN A 250 -10.90 4.50 8.32
N VAL A 251 -9.91 4.80 9.16
CA VAL A 251 -9.76 6.12 9.79
C VAL A 251 -9.49 7.19 8.75
N ILE A 252 -8.63 6.91 7.76
CA ILE A 252 -8.40 7.84 6.64
C ILE A 252 -9.72 8.07 5.89
N ASN A 253 -10.48 7.03 5.58
CA ASN A 253 -11.78 7.19 4.92
C ASN A 253 -12.82 7.93 5.77
N LEU A 254 -12.70 7.87 7.10
CA LEU A 254 -13.53 8.65 8.03
C LEU A 254 -13.02 10.08 8.23
N LEU A 255 -11.98 10.56 7.53
CA LEU A 255 -11.62 11.97 7.61
C LEU A 255 -12.73 12.86 7.02
N PRO A 256 -13.01 14.04 7.60
CA PRO A 256 -14.07 14.95 7.15
C PRO A 256 -13.67 15.74 5.89
N VAL A 257 -13.25 15.01 4.85
CA VAL A 257 -12.75 15.53 3.58
C VAL A 257 -13.44 14.77 2.46
N TYR A 258 -14.14 15.49 1.58
CA TYR A 258 -14.72 14.89 0.38
C TYR A 258 -13.57 14.56 -0.61
N PRO A 259 -13.55 13.42 -1.34
CA PRO A 259 -14.63 12.46 -1.58
C PRO A 259 -14.65 11.25 -0.62
N LEU A 260 -13.86 11.27 0.45
CA LEU A 260 -13.80 10.20 1.46
C LEU A 260 -15.16 10.05 2.17
N ASP A 261 -15.40 8.91 2.79
CA ASP A 261 -16.67 8.62 3.45
C ASP A 261 -17.04 9.61 4.54
N GLY A 262 -16.09 10.03 5.36
CA GLY A 262 -16.33 11.04 6.40
C GLY A 262 -16.74 12.38 5.79
N GLY A 263 -16.16 12.76 4.65
CA GLY A 263 -16.60 13.91 3.87
C GLY A 263 -18.02 13.77 3.32
N ARG A 264 -18.40 12.58 2.85
CA ARG A 264 -19.77 12.27 2.37
C ARG A 264 -20.80 12.31 3.51
N VAL A 265 -20.46 11.77 4.67
CA VAL A 265 -21.29 11.83 5.88
C VAL A 265 -21.47 13.29 6.30
N LEU A 266 -20.38 14.05 6.44
CA LEU A 266 -20.43 15.45 6.85
C LEU A 266 -21.23 16.29 5.85
N LYS A 267 -21.04 16.05 4.55
CA LYS A 267 -21.86 16.68 3.50
C LYS A 267 -23.35 16.39 3.72
N ALA A 268 -23.73 15.13 3.92
CA ALA A 268 -25.14 14.78 4.10
C ALA A 268 -25.75 15.42 5.36
N LEU A 269 -24.96 15.53 6.45
CA LEU A 269 -25.38 16.21 7.68
C LEU A 269 -25.59 17.71 7.46
N VAL A 270 -24.64 18.41 6.83
CA VAL A 270 -24.77 19.87 6.74
C VAL A 270 -25.72 20.32 5.61
N PHE A 271 -25.81 19.57 4.51
CA PHE A 271 -26.82 19.84 3.48
C PHE A 271 -28.24 19.50 3.92
N SER A 272 -28.41 18.71 4.98
CA SER A 272 -29.70 18.55 5.66
C SER A 272 -30.09 19.77 6.52
N GLY A 273 -29.11 20.62 6.87
CA GLY A 273 -29.29 21.88 7.58
C GLY A 273 -29.17 23.10 6.66
N ARG A 274 -28.30 24.05 7.02
CA ARG A 274 -28.05 25.28 6.24
C ARG A 274 -27.00 25.02 5.16
N LYS A 275 -27.45 24.87 3.91
CA LYS A 275 -26.62 24.52 2.73
C LYS A 275 -25.26 25.23 2.66
N TYR A 276 -25.21 26.56 2.81
CA TYR A 276 -23.98 27.35 2.69
C TYR A 276 -22.93 27.06 3.78
N TRP A 277 -23.35 26.84 5.02
CA TRP A 277 -22.43 26.56 6.12
C TRP A 277 -21.73 25.21 5.96
N GLY A 278 -22.33 24.28 5.21
CA GLY A 278 -21.74 22.97 4.93
C GLY A 278 -20.51 23.01 4.07
N LEU A 279 -20.54 23.81 3.00
CA LEU A 279 -19.35 23.99 2.17
C LEU A 279 -18.27 24.77 2.91
N VAL A 280 -18.64 25.81 3.65
CA VAL A 280 -17.64 26.56 4.45
C VAL A 280 -16.98 25.64 5.47
N LEU A 281 -17.75 24.82 6.19
CA LEU A 281 -17.21 23.88 7.16
C LEU A 281 -16.30 22.84 6.48
N LEU A 282 -16.73 22.22 5.38
CA LEU A 282 -15.94 21.23 4.65
C LEU A 282 -14.64 21.80 4.08
N LEU A 283 -14.68 23.03 3.54
CA LEU A 283 -13.47 23.70 3.05
C LEU A 283 -12.53 24.07 4.20
N ALA A 284 -13.08 24.56 5.33
CA ALA A 284 -12.30 24.89 6.52
C ALA A 284 -11.64 23.65 7.13
N THR A 285 -12.37 22.54 7.28
CA THR A 285 -11.80 21.27 7.78
C THR A 285 -10.76 20.72 6.81
N SER A 286 -11.01 20.78 5.50
CA SER A 286 -10.04 20.34 4.49
C SER A 286 -8.77 21.19 4.52
N ALA A 287 -8.87 22.51 4.67
CA ALA A 287 -7.72 23.41 4.78
C ALA A 287 -6.91 23.16 6.08
N ALA A 288 -7.59 22.97 7.20
CA ALA A 288 -6.94 22.63 8.47
C ALA A 288 -6.20 21.29 8.39
N LEU A 289 -6.84 20.26 7.83
CA LEU A 289 -6.21 18.96 7.61
C LEU A 289 -5.05 19.05 6.62
N PHE A 290 -5.14 19.88 5.58
CA PHE A 290 -4.05 20.09 4.63
C PHE A 290 -2.83 20.74 5.29
N ALA A 291 -3.05 21.73 6.17
CA ALA A 291 -1.95 22.36 6.92
C ALA A 291 -1.25 21.35 7.84
N VAL A 292 -2.02 20.51 8.53
CA VAL A 292 -1.49 19.42 9.34
C VAL A 292 -0.74 18.41 8.45
N SER A 293 -1.34 17.95 7.36
CA SER A 293 -0.73 16.96 6.47
C SER A 293 0.57 17.47 5.84
N ALA A 294 0.62 18.75 5.45
CA ALA A 294 1.82 19.39 4.94
C ALA A 294 2.92 19.52 6.01
N LYS A 295 2.56 19.90 7.24
CA LYS A 295 3.51 20.01 8.36
C LYS A 295 4.20 18.67 8.65
N TYR A 296 3.45 17.58 8.61
CA TYR A 296 3.95 16.23 8.90
C TYR A 296 4.43 15.46 7.65
N GLY A 297 4.54 16.11 6.49
CA GLY A 297 5.06 15.49 5.26
C GLY A 297 4.17 14.39 4.66
N LEU A 298 2.86 14.40 4.96
CA LEU A 298 1.90 13.40 4.49
C LEU A 298 1.44 13.70 3.06
N VAL A 299 2.37 13.57 2.11
CA VAL A 299 2.17 13.94 0.69
C VAL A 299 0.93 13.27 0.09
N LEU A 300 0.70 11.99 0.39
CA LEU A 300 -0.45 11.25 -0.11
C LEU A 300 -1.79 11.81 0.42
N LEU A 301 -1.85 12.13 1.72
CA LEU A 301 -3.04 12.72 2.32
C LEU A 301 -3.30 14.13 1.75
N SER A 302 -2.25 14.94 1.63
CA SER A 302 -2.31 16.26 1.00
C SER A 302 -2.86 16.19 -0.42
N PHE A 303 -2.41 15.20 -1.21
CA PHE A 303 -2.89 14.96 -2.57
C PHE A 303 -4.41 14.65 -2.62
N PHE A 304 -4.89 13.74 -1.77
CA PHE A 304 -6.32 13.42 -1.69
C PHE A 304 -7.17 14.62 -1.24
N ILE A 305 -6.66 15.43 -0.31
CA ILE A 305 -7.35 16.66 0.12
C ILE A 305 -7.48 17.65 -1.05
N VAL A 306 -6.42 17.87 -1.81
CA VAL A 306 -6.45 18.80 -2.95
C VAL A 306 -7.45 18.35 -4.01
N ILE A 307 -7.40 17.08 -4.42
CA ILE A 307 -8.37 16.53 -5.38
C ILE A 307 -9.80 16.65 -4.83
N GLY A 308 -9.95 16.38 -3.54
CA GLY A 308 -11.20 16.49 -2.83
C GLY A 308 -11.82 17.87 -2.80
N VAL A 309 -11.01 18.89 -2.56
CA VAL A 309 -11.41 20.30 -2.60
C VAL A 309 -11.81 20.70 -4.03
N ILE A 310 -11.04 20.28 -5.03
CA ILE A 310 -11.36 20.55 -6.45
C ILE A 310 -12.72 19.94 -6.82
N ASP A 311 -12.95 18.66 -6.48
CA ASP A 311 -14.21 17.98 -6.76
C ASP A 311 -15.39 18.60 -5.97
N LEU A 312 -15.17 18.99 -4.71
CA LEU A 312 -16.17 19.68 -3.90
C LEU A 312 -16.60 21.01 -4.52
N ILE A 313 -15.64 21.81 -5.00
CA ILE A 313 -15.91 23.11 -5.65
C ILE A 313 -16.60 22.90 -7.00
N ALA A 314 -16.10 21.96 -7.82
CA ALA A 314 -16.66 21.66 -9.13
C ALA A 314 -18.12 21.16 -9.03
N SER A 315 -18.39 20.28 -8.05
CA SER A 315 -19.69 19.64 -7.86
C SER A 315 -20.67 20.45 -7.00
N TRP A 316 -20.26 21.61 -6.45
CA TRP A 316 -21.10 22.44 -5.56
C TRP A 316 -22.42 22.89 -6.21
N ARG A 317 -22.39 23.26 -7.49
CA ARG A 317 -23.59 23.68 -8.24
C ARG A 317 -24.59 22.54 -8.37
N ASP A 318 -24.10 21.31 -8.55
CA ASP A 318 -24.95 20.14 -8.66
C ASP A 318 -25.53 19.76 -7.30
N PHE A 319 -24.74 19.84 -6.22
CA PHE A 319 -25.21 19.57 -4.87
C PHE A 319 -26.27 20.56 -4.37
N SER A 320 -26.15 21.83 -4.77
CA SER A 320 -27.17 22.85 -4.45
C SER A 320 -28.53 22.55 -5.09
N ARG A 321 -28.52 21.82 -6.22
CA ARG A 321 -29.69 21.42 -7.01
C ARG A 321 -30.19 20.01 -6.69
N GLU A 322 -29.41 19.18 -6.00
CA GLU A 322 -29.81 17.85 -5.56
C GLU A 322 -30.97 17.98 -4.54
N GLY A 323 -32.20 17.78 -5.01
CA GLY A 323 -33.43 17.76 -4.21
C GLY A 323 -33.57 16.49 -3.35
N LYS A 324 -32.49 16.02 -2.72
CA LYS A 324 -32.52 14.90 -1.79
C LYS A 324 -33.31 15.29 -0.55
N THR A 325 -34.09 14.37 -0.01
CA THR A 325 -34.80 14.60 1.25
C THR A 325 -33.80 14.80 2.40
N PRO A 326 -33.88 15.91 3.15
CA PRO A 326 -32.96 16.19 4.24
C PRO A 326 -33.23 15.28 5.45
N LEU A 327 -32.21 15.09 6.30
CA LEU A 327 -32.39 14.47 7.62
C LEU A 327 -33.20 15.40 8.55
N ASN A 328 -34.01 14.80 9.42
CA ASN A 328 -34.60 15.51 10.55
C ASN A 328 -33.52 15.73 11.66
N PRO A 329 -33.76 16.62 12.65
CA PRO A 329 -32.79 16.90 13.70
C PRO A 329 -32.33 15.66 14.48
N TYR A 330 -33.26 14.72 14.75
CA TYR A 330 -32.94 13.43 15.37
C TYR A 330 -31.97 12.61 14.52
N GLY A 331 -32.21 12.53 13.21
CA GLY A 331 -31.37 11.81 12.27
C GLY A 331 -29.97 12.41 12.19
N ILE A 332 -29.85 13.74 12.25
CA ILE A 332 -28.56 14.43 12.30
C ILE A 332 -27.81 14.03 13.58
N ALA A 333 -28.46 14.11 14.75
CA ALA A 333 -27.85 13.75 16.03
C ALA A 333 -27.43 12.28 16.07
N PHE A 334 -28.31 11.36 15.67
CA PHE A 334 -28.02 9.93 15.60
C PHE A 334 -26.80 9.64 14.69
N SER A 335 -26.79 10.23 13.51
CA SER A 335 -25.72 10.03 12.53
C SER A 335 -24.38 10.59 13.02
N LEU A 336 -24.40 11.74 13.69
CA LEU A 336 -23.20 12.33 14.29
C LEU A 336 -22.65 11.44 15.41
N VAL A 337 -23.51 10.95 16.30
CA VAL A 337 -23.11 10.04 17.38
C VAL A 337 -22.53 8.74 16.79
N TRP A 338 -23.19 8.16 15.78
CA TRP A 338 -22.70 6.95 15.12
C TRP A 338 -21.33 7.17 14.47
N TYR A 339 -21.14 8.29 13.79
CA TYR A 339 -19.87 8.67 13.18
C TYR A 339 -18.74 8.83 14.21
N LEU A 340 -18.98 9.62 15.26
CA LEU A 340 -17.99 9.87 16.31
C LEU A 340 -17.65 8.60 17.10
N LEU A 341 -18.65 7.77 17.40
CA LEU A 341 -18.44 6.49 18.06
C LEU A 341 -17.57 5.55 17.21
N THR A 342 -17.83 5.48 15.91
CA THR A 342 -17.05 4.63 14.98
C THR A 342 -15.59 5.07 14.95
N ILE A 343 -15.33 6.39 14.87
CA ILE A 343 -13.97 6.95 14.95
C ILE A 343 -13.33 6.61 16.29
N ALA A 344 -14.04 6.82 17.41
CA ALA A 344 -13.51 6.55 18.74
C ALA A 344 -13.09 5.08 18.90
N VAL A 345 -13.91 4.12 18.43
CA VAL A 345 -13.56 2.69 18.48
C VAL A 345 -12.35 2.39 17.60
N PHE A 346 -12.24 2.96 16.41
CA PHE A 346 -11.03 2.80 15.59
C PHE A 346 -9.77 3.34 16.28
N LEU A 347 -9.85 4.51 16.89
CA LEU A 347 -8.72 5.10 17.62
C LEU A 347 -8.31 4.22 18.81
N VAL A 348 -9.28 3.65 19.53
CA VAL A 348 -9.01 2.67 20.60
C VAL A 348 -8.33 1.43 20.04
N VAL A 349 -8.77 0.88 18.90
CA VAL A 349 -8.14 -0.27 18.26
C VAL A 349 -6.71 0.06 17.83
N ILE A 350 -6.47 1.21 17.17
CA ILE A 350 -5.13 1.64 16.75
C ILE A 350 -4.22 1.83 17.95
N TYR A 351 -4.70 2.50 19.00
CA TYR A 351 -3.95 2.69 20.23
C TYR A 351 -3.60 1.35 20.89
N SER A 352 -4.57 0.42 20.96
CA SER A 352 -4.36 -0.90 21.56
C SER A 352 -3.34 -1.72 20.76
N ILE A 353 -3.42 -1.68 19.43
CA ILE A 353 -2.44 -2.27 18.51
C ILE A 353 -1.05 -1.67 18.75
N ALA A 354 -0.95 -0.34 18.84
CA ALA A 354 0.31 0.36 19.04
C ALA A 354 0.95 0.02 20.40
N ALA A 355 0.14 -0.01 21.47
CA ALA A 355 0.58 -0.39 22.81
C ALA A 355 1.02 -1.87 22.91
N SER A 356 0.55 -2.73 22.00
CA SER A 356 0.90 -4.16 21.97
C SER A 356 2.28 -4.44 21.36
N GLY A 357 2.99 -3.43 20.83
CA GLY A 357 4.29 -3.62 20.16
C GLY A 357 4.20 -4.42 18.85
N LEU A 358 3.05 -4.35 18.17
CA LEU A 358 2.71 -5.10 16.97
C LEU A 358 3.48 -4.63 15.71
N PRO A 359 3.95 -5.52 14.82
CA PRO A 359 4.41 -5.13 13.49
C PRO A 359 3.29 -4.46 12.71
N GLY A 360 3.56 -3.25 12.21
CA GLY A 360 2.59 -2.33 11.62
C GLY A 360 2.27 -1.11 12.50
N SER A 361 2.58 -1.15 13.80
CA SER A 361 2.47 0.01 14.68
C SER A 361 3.50 1.09 14.37
N GLU A 362 4.63 0.79 13.74
CA GLU A 362 5.65 1.81 13.41
C GLU A 362 5.11 2.91 12.49
N LEU A 363 4.13 2.60 11.62
CA LEU A 363 3.41 3.61 10.85
C LEU A 363 2.45 4.45 11.70
N ALA A 364 1.93 3.90 12.82
CA ALA A 364 0.99 4.57 13.72
C ALA A 364 1.71 5.34 14.85
N THR A 365 2.84 4.84 15.37
CA THR A 365 3.64 5.47 16.43
C THR A 365 4.49 6.62 15.87
N MET A 366 4.88 6.58 14.59
CA MET A 366 5.49 7.73 13.91
C MET A 366 4.63 9.00 13.98
N PHE A 367 3.30 8.88 14.07
CA PHE A 367 2.37 10.02 14.24
C PHE A 367 2.23 10.53 15.67
N LEU A 368 2.60 9.72 16.67
CA LEU A 368 2.52 10.10 18.09
C LEU A 368 3.86 10.61 18.63
N GLU A 369 4.96 10.26 17.97
CA GLU A 369 6.33 10.65 18.35
C GLU A 369 6.91 11.81 17.50
N SER A 370 6.12 12.42 16.61
CA SER A 370 6.45 13.65 15.86
C SER A 370 5.52 14.81 16.20
#